data_AF-A0A453PZU2-F1
#
_entry.id   AF-A0A453PZU2-F1
#
_cell.length_a   1.000
_cell.length_b   1.000
_cell.length_c   1.000
_cell.angle_alpha   90.00
_cell.angle_beta   90.00
_cell.angle_gamma   90.00
#
_symmetry.space_group_name_H-M   'P 1'
#
loop_
_entity.id
_entity.type
_entity.pdbx_description
1 polymer ?
#
loop_
_entity_poly.entity_id
_entity_poly.type
_entity_poly.pdbx_seq_one_letter_code
_entity_poly.pdbx_strand_id
1 'polypeptide(L)'
;MVVDALAAILDKAKAAGHIHGITPHLAGGAGISLLQYADDTIIMVEGSESDISNLKFLLLCFQQMSGLKINFDKSDVMLMGYSETESLAIANRFNCRLGSFPTTYLGTPISDSWLTVADLRPTMSKLQTRIEPWQGRWLSKAARTILINSSLSSLLLFLMSFYSLHETLHHEIAKIQSRFYWAGDNNK
;
A
#
# COMPACT_ATOMS: atom_id res chain seq x y z
N MET A 1 21.52 -9.90 2.70
CA MET A 1 20.78 -9.58 3.94
C MET A 1 19.71 -10.65 4.18
N VAL A 2 19.22 -10.85 5.41
CA VAL A 2 18.16 -11.86 5.70
C VAL A 2 16.91 -11.63 4.85
N VAL A 3 16.64 -10.38 4.48
CA VAL A 3 15.55 -9.95 3.61
C VAL A 3 15.66 -10.54 2.19
N ASP A 4 16.86 -10.55 1.60
CA ASP A 4 17.10 -11.16 0.29
C ASP A 4 16.84 -12.67 0.31
N ALA A 5 16.90 -13.30 1.48
CA ALA A 5 16.66 -14.73 1.61
C ALA A 5 15.18 -15.10 1.38
N LEU A 6 14.22 -14.28 1.84
CA LEU A 6 12.80 -14.55 1.57
C LEU A 6 12.50 -14.43 0.07
N ALA A 7 12.99 -13.36 -0.57
CA ALA A 7 12.90 -13.18 -2.01
C ALA A 7 13.50 -14.37 -2.76
N ALA A 8 14.72 -14.79 -2.40
CA ALA A 8 15.39 -15.93 -3.01
C ALA A 8 14.65 -17.27 -2.81
N ILE A 9 14.01 -17.48 -1.66
CA ILE A 9 13.18 -18.67 -1.40
C ILE A 9 11.97 -18.68 -2.32
N LEU A 10 11.25 -17.56 -2.43
CA LEU A 10 10.08 -17.43 -3.29
C LEU A 10 10.46 -17.54 -4.78
N ASP A 11 11.58 -16.96 -5.20
CA ASP A 11 12.06 -17.07 -6.58
C ASP A 11 12.43 -18.50 -6.95
N LYS A 12 13.08 -19.25 -6.04
CA LYS A 12 13.34 -20.67 -6.24
C LYS A 12 12.06 -21.50 -6.27
N ALA A 13 11.10 -21.20 -5.39
CA ALA A 13 9.83 -21.90 -5.37
C ALA A 13 9.02 -21.65 -6.65
N LYS A 14 9.04 -20.43 -7.20
CA LYS A 14 8.48 -20.11 -8.52
C LYS A 14 9.17 -20.88 -9.64
N ALA A 15 10.50 -20.89 -9.67
CA ALA A 15 11.27 -21.61 -10.68
C ALA A 15 11.01 -23.13 -10.66
N ALA A 16 10.68 -23.68 -9.48
CA ALA A 16 10.31 -25.08 -9.30
C ALA A 16 8.81 -25.37 -9.54
N GLY A 17 7.99 -24.36 -9.82
CA GLY A 17 6.54 -24.51 -10.01
C GLY A 17 5.76 -24.83 -8.72
N HIS A 18 6.32 -24.53 -7.54
CA HIS A 18 5.64 -24.74 -6.26
C HIS A 18 4.71 -23.59 -5.87
N ILE A 19 5.01 -22.38 -6.35
CA ILE A 19 4.15 -21.21 -6.20
C ILE A 19 4.05 -20.49 -7.53
N HIS A 20 2.89 -19.93 -7.82
CA HIS A 20 2.64 -19.15 -9.02
C HIS A 20 2.42 -17.68 -8.63
N GLY A 21 3.27 -16.79 -9.16
CA GLY A 21 3.13 -15.36 -8.95
C GLY A 21 2.01 -14.77 -9.81
N ILE A 22 1.52 -13.60 -9.44
CA ILE A 22 0.47 -12.94 -10.21
C ILE A 22 1.02 -12.31 -11.49
N THR A 23 0.18 -12.19 -12.51
CA THR A 23 0.44 -11.38 -13.71
C THR A 23 1.72 -11.80 -14.48
N PRO A 24 1.88 -13.09 -14.84
CA PRO A 24 3.10 -13.60 -15.48
C PRO A 24 3.46 -12.89 -16.80
N HIS A 25 2.45 -12.39 -17.53
CA HIS A 25 2.64 -11.66 -18.78
C HIS A 25 3.33 -10.30 -18.62
N LEU A 26 3.30 -9.69 -17.43
CA LEU A 26 3.99 -8.41 -17.16
C LEU A 26 5.34 -8.59 -16.48
N ALA A 27 5.68 -9.82 -16.05
CA ALA A 27 6.85 -10.09 -15.21
C ALA A 27 7.66 -11.29 -15.71
N GLY A 28 8.07 -11.26 -16.99
CA GLY A 28 9.03 -12.22 -17.54
C GLY A 28 8.59 -13.69 -17.50
N GLY A 29 7.28 -13.96 -17.44
CA GLY A 29 6.68 -15.30 -17.45
C GLY A 29 6.52 -15.96 -16.08
N ALA A 30 7.26 -15.54 -15.04
CA ALA A 30 7.21 -16.16 -13.71
C ALA A 30 6.23 -15.47 -12.73
N GLY A 31 5.75 -14.27 -13.08
CA GLY A 31 4.83 -13.51 -12.24
C GLY A 31 5.50 -12.81 -11.05
N ILE A 32 4.78 -11.83 -10.51
CA ILE A 32 5.20 -11.07 -9.33
C ILE A 32 4.68 -11.80 -8.10
N SER A 33 5.58 -12.07 -7.14
CA SER A 33 5.20 -12.81 -5.92
C SER A 33 5.54 -12.09 -4.62
N LEU A 34 6.33 -11.03 -4.68
CA LEU A 34 6.82 -10.34 -3.49
C LEU A 34 6.96 -8.85 -3.79
N LEU A 35 6.41 -8.03 -2.90
CA LEU A 35 6.66 -6.60 -2.79
C LEU A 35 7.10 -6.33 -1.35
N GLN A 36 8.31 -5.82 -1.17
CA GLN A 36 8.90 -5.68 0.15
C GLN A 36 9.55 -4.32 0.32
N TYR A 37 9.28 -3.69 1.46
CA TYR A 37 9.92 -2.46 1.90
C TYR A 37 10.14 -2.51 3.42
N ALA A 38 11.40 -2.57 3.85
CA ALA A 38 11.76 -2.81 5.25
C ALA A 38 11.02 -4.04 5.84
N ASP A 39 10.16 -3.82 6.83
CA ASP A 39 9.30 -4.81 7.47
C ASP A 39 7.91 -4.98 6.81
N ASP A 40 7.48 -4.02 5.98
CA ASP A 40 6.22 -4.08 5.26
C ASP A 40 6.34 -4.96 4.01
N THR A 41 5.82 -6.19 4.11
CA THR A 41 5.91 -7.21 3.06
C THR A 41 4.54 -7.64 2.57
N ILE A 42 4.32 -7.57 1.25
CA ILE A 42 3.17 -8.14 0.56
C ILE A 42 3.64 -9.32 -0.27
N ILE A 43 2.99 -10.47 -0.09
CA ILE A 43 3.22 -11.68 -0.87
C ILE A 43 2.00 -11.94 -1.73
N MET A 44 2.21 -12.20 -3.01
CA MET A 44 1.14 -12.38 -4.00
C MET A 44 1.30 -13.75 -4.66
N VAL A 45 0.22 -14.53 -4.70
CA VAL A 45 0.18 -15.83 -5.37
C VAL A 45 -1.15 -16.01 -6.08
N GLU A 46 -1.21 -16.85 -7.12
CA GLU A 46 -2.46 -17.12 -7.85
C GLU A 46 -3.56 -17.74 -6.97
N GLY A 47 -3.16 -18.45 -5.90
CA GLY A 47 -4.07 -18.90 -4.86
C GLY A 47 -4.62 -20.32 -5.06
N SER A 48 -3.97 -21.15 -5.88
CA SER A 48 -4.30 -22.58 -5.89
C SER A 48 -4.08 -23.19 -4.49
N GLU A 49 -4.78 -24.28 -4.19
CA GLU A 49 -4.60 -25.00 -2.92
C GLU A 49 -3.12 -25.36 -2.67
N SER A 50 -2.39 -25.73 -3.73
CA SER A 50 -0.94 -25.95 -3.69
C SER A 50 -0.15 -24.68 -3.36
N ASP A 51 -0.47 -23.53 -3.96
CA ASP A 51 0.23 -22.28 -3.67
C ASP A 51 0.05 -21.89 -2.20
N ILE A 52 -1.17 -22.02 -1.67
CA ILE A 52 -1.52 -21.69 -0.28
C ILE A 52 -0.70 -22.55 0.70
N SER A 53 -0.74 -23.87 0.51
CA SER A 53 0.00 -24.81 1.36
C SER A 53 1.51 -24.63 1.26
N ASN A 54 2.03 -24.47 0.04
CA ASN A 54 3.47 -24.28 -0.18
C ASN A 54 3.95 -22.95 0.39
N LEU A 55 3.17 -21.87 0.23
CA LEU A 55 3.54 -20.58 0.78
C LEU A 55 3.62 -20.63 2.31
N LYS A 56 2.63 -21.21 2.99
CA LYS A 56 2.67 -21.37 4.45
C LYS A 56 3.91 -22.17 4.90
N PHE A 57 4.22 -23.25 4.19
CA PHE A 57 5.42 -24.05 4.47
C PHE A 57 6.71 -23.24 4.28
N LEU A 58 6.86 -22.52 3.17
CA LEU A 58 8.03 -21.70 2.87
C LEU A 58 8.23 -20.58 3.91
N LEU A 59 7.16 -19.97 4.38
CA LEU A 59 7.20 -18.96 5.45
C LEU A 59 7.70 -19.54 6.78
N LEU A 60 7.25 -20.75 7.14
CA LEU A 60 7.72 -21.44 8.34
C LEU A 60 9.20 -21.84 8.20
N CYS A 61 9.61 -22.34 7.03
CA CYS A 61 11.02 -22.60 6.74
C CYS A 61 11.87 -21.35 6.85
N PHE A 62 11.42 -20.22 6.28
CA PHE A 62 12.11 -18.94 6.39
C PHE A 62 12.24 -18.50 7.85
N GLN A 63 11.18 -18.57 8.65
CA GLN A 63 11.21 -18.26 10.07
C GLN A 63 12.24 -19.12 10.83
N GLN A 64 12.29 -20.43 10.53
CA GLN A 64 13.24 -21.34 11.15
C GLN A 64 14.70 -21.07 10.73
N MET A 65 14.94 -20.75 9.46
CA MET A 65 16.29 -20.51 8.93
C MET A 65 16.84 -19.13 9.32
N SER A 66 15.98 -18.12 9.36
CA SER A 66 16.38 -16.73 9.64
C SER A 66 16.43 -16.40 11.13
N GLY A 67 15.73 -17.17 11.97
CA GLY A 67 15.47 -16.83 13.37
C GLY A 67 14.47 -15.67 13.55
N LEU A 68 13.89 -15.13 12.46
CA LEU A 68 12.86 -14.11 12.51
C LEU A 68 11.49 -14.74 12.74
N LYS A 69 10.65 -14.11 13.54
CA LYS A 69 9.26 -14.56 13.76
C LYS A 69 8.30 -13.77 12.88
N ILE A 70 7.61 -14.47 11.98
CA ILE A 70 6.52 -13.87 11.21
C ILE A 70 5.33 -13.64 12.14
N ASN A 71 4.80 -12.43 12.14
CA ASN A 71 3.65 -12.08 12.97
C ASN A 71 2.35 -12.32 12.20
N PHE A 72 1.90 -13.58 12.18
CA PHE A 72 0.65 -13.95 11.51
C PHE A 72 -0.58 -13.22 12.10
N ASP A 73 -0.57 -12.89 13.41
CA ASP A 73 -1.67 -12.17 14.08
C ASP A 73 -1.82 -10.71 13.62
N LYS A 74 -0.74 -10.10 13.13
CA LYS A 74 -0.73 -8.76 12.51
C LYS A 74 -0.81 -8.81 10.98
N SER A 75 -0.76 -10.00 10.40
CA SER A 75 -0.80 -10.17 8.95
C SER A 75 -2.24 -10.45 8.52
N ASP A 76 -2.63 -9.81 7.43
CA ASP A 76 -3.94 -10.01 6.82
C ASP A 76 -3.79 -10.84 5.53
N VAL A 77 -4.74 -11.73 5.29
CA VAL A 77 -4.89 -12.45 4.02
C VAL A 77 -6.04 -11.80 3.25
N MET A 78 -5.75 -11.35 2.03
CA MET A 78 -6.74 -10.76 1.12
C MET A 78 -6.93 -11.69 -0.07
N LEU A 79 -8.18 -11.99 -0.39
CA LEU A 79 -8.56 -12.99 -1.38
C LEU A 79 -9.53 -12.37 -2.37
N MET A 80 -9.34 -12.64 -3.66
CA MET A 80 -10.20 -12.14 -4.73
C MET A 80 -10.81 -13.34 -5.46
N GLY A 81 -12.13 -13.33 -5.65
CA GLY A 81 -12.84 -14.38 -6.39
C GLY A 81 -13.17 -15.65 -5.61
N TYR A 82 -13.01 -15.64 -4.27
CA TYR A 82 -13.40 -16.76 -3.39
C TYR A 82 -14.73 -16.48 -2.70
N SER A 83 -15.46 -17.52 -2.33
CA SER A 83 -16.62 -17.38 -1.43
C SER A 83 -16.18 -16.99 -0.01
N GLU A 84 -17.09 -16.47 0.80
CA GLU A 84 -16.82 -16.09 2.19
C GLU A 84 -16.33 -17.28 3.03
N THR A 85 -16.93 -18.45 2.83
CA THR A 85 -16.56 -19.69 3.54
C THR A 85 -15.17 -20.18 3.17
N GLU A 86 -14.82 -20.17 1.88
CA GLU A 86 -13.47 -20.49 1.40
C GLU A 86 -12.45 -19.48 1.92
N SER A 87 -12.81 -18.19 1.89
CA SER A 87 -11.93 -17.11 2.34
C SER A 87 -11.54 -17.27 3.81
N LEU A 88 -12.53 -17.57 4.66
CA LEU A 88 -12.29 -17.87 6.07
C LEU A 88 -11.46 -19.14 6.26
N ALA A 89 -11.71 -20.19 5.48
CA ALA A 89 -10.92 -21.42 5.54
C ALA A 89 -9.44 -21.16 5.20
N ILE A 90 -9.16 -20.38 4.16
CA ILE A 90 -7.80 -20.03 3.73
C ILE A 90 -7.11 -19.15 4.77
N ALA A 91 -7.79 -18.12 5.30
CA ALA A 91 -7.25 -17.28 6.37
C ALA A 91 -6.87 -18.09 7.62
N ASN A 92 -7.72 -19.07 7.99
CA ASN A 92 -7.45 -19.99 9.11
C ASN A 92 -6.22 -20.88 8.86
N ARG A 93 -5.99 -21.35 7.64
CA ARG A 93 -4.78 -22.13 7.28
C ARG A 93 -3.50 -21.31 7.43
N PHE A 94 -3.58 -20.01 7.15
CA PHE A 94 -2.45 -19.10 7.38
C PHE A 94 -2.32 -18.65 8.83
N ASN A 95 -3.31 -18.88 9.69
CA ASN A 95 -3.45 -18.27 11.01
C ASN A 95 -3.41 -16.73 10.94
N CYS A 96 -3.96 -16.18 9.86
CA CYS A 96 -4.04 -14.74 9.62
C CYS A 96 -5.47 -14.25 9.75
N ARG A 97 -5.64 -12.94 9.92
CA ARG A 97 -6.96 -12.33 9.83
C ARG A 97 -7.39 -12.29 8.37
N LEU A 98 -8.70 -12.40 8.14
CA LEU A 98 -9.25 -12.13 6.82
C LEU A 98 -9.31 -10.60 6.64
N GLY A 99 -8.52 -10.09 5.69
CA GLY A 99 -8.51 -8.68 5.32
C GLY A 99 -9.53 -8.37 4.23
N SER A 100 -9.77 -7.09 4.00
CA SER A 100 -10.60 -6.60 2.89
C SER A 100 -9.92 -5.44 2.18
N PHE A 101 -10.28 -5.25 0.91
CA PHE A 101 -9.93 -4.04 0.16
C PHE A 101 -10.95 -2.92 0.46
N PRO A 102 -10.54 -1.65 0.34
CA PRO A 102 -9.17 -1.19 0.13
C PRO A 102 -8.31 -1.30 1.41
N THR A 103 -7.03 -1.60 1.25
CA THR A 103 -6.03 -1.64 2.32
C THR A 103 -4.98 -0.55 2.15
N THR A 104 -4.07 -0.35 3.11
CA THR A 104 -2.98 0.63 3.01
C THR A 104 -1.62 -0.06 3.01
N TYR A 105 -0.79 0.25 2.01
CA TYR A 105 0.61 -0.15 1.97
C TYR A 105 1.50 1.08 1.80
N LEU A 106 2.48 1.27 2.69
CA LEU A 106 3.38 2.44 2.70
C LEU A 106 2.63 3.79 2.67
N GLY A 107 1.46 3.85 3.30
CA GLY A 107 0.62 5.04 3.34
C GLY A 107 -0.22 5.29 2.09
N THR A 108 -0.19 4.38 1.11
CA THR A 108 -0.95 4.47 -0.14
C THR A 108 -2.07 3.42 -0.15
N PRO A 109 -3.32 3.79 -0.51
CA PRO A 109 -4.42 2.84 -0.55
C PRO A 109 -4.29 1.89 -1.74
N ILE A 110 -4.32 0.58 -1.49
CA ILE A 110 -4.40 -0.48 -2.49
C ILE A 110 -5.83 -0.99 -2.53
N SER A 111 -6.40 -1.09 -3.72
CA SER A 111 -7.76 -1.61 -3.93
C SER A 111 -7.75 -2.67 -5.03
N ASP A 112 -8.70 -3.59 -4.98
CA ASP A 112 -9.05 -4.55 -6.03
C ASP A 112 -9.83 -3.90 -7.19
N SER A 113 -10.29 -2.67 -6.98
CA SER A 113 -11.14 -1.90 -7.89
C SER A 113 -10.67 -0.45 -7.99
N TRP A 114 -11.29 0.32 -8.89
CA TRP A 114 -11.00 1.75 -9.02
C TRP A 114 -11.27 2.46 -7.70
N LEU A 115 -10.25 3.13 -7.15
CA LEU A 115 -10.38 3.89 -5.92
C LEU A 115 -11.42 4.99 -6.10
N THR A 116 -12.38 5.02 -5.18
CA THR A 116 -13.40 6.06 -5.14
C THR A 116 -12.85 7.32 -4.47
N VAL A 117 -13.59 8.42 -4.59
CA VAL A 117 -13.31 9.65 -3.83
C VAL A 117 -13.27 9.37 -2.32
N ALA A 118 -14.14 8.48 -1.82
CA ALA A 118 -14.17 8.13 -0.41
C ALA A 118 -12.90 7.42 0.05
N ASP A 119 -12.33 6.54 -0.78
CA ASP A 119 -11.13 5.77 -0.46
C ASP A 119 -9.86 6.64 -0.45
N LEU A 120 -9.82 7.66 -1.31
CA LEU A 120 -8.68 8.60 -1.39
C LEU A 120 -8.76 9.75 -0.38
N ARG A 121 -9.95 10.04 0.18
CA ARG A 121 -10.16 11.12 1.16
C ARG A 121 -9.27 11.03 2.39
N PRO A 122 -9.09 9.86 3.05
CA PRO A 122 -8.18 9.75 4.19
C PRO A 122 -6.75 10.22 3.88
N THR A 123 -6.26 9.91 2.67
CA THR A 123 -4.94 10.36 2.21
C THR A 123 -4.90 11.88 2.03
N MET A 124 -5.98 12.48 1.50
CA MET A 124 -6.12 13.94 1.39
C MET A 124 -6.23 14.64 2.74
N SER A 125 -6.92 14.03 3.71
CA SER A 125 -6.99 14.55 5.07
C SER A 125 -5.61 14.57 5.74
N LYS A 126 -4.82 13.49 5.59
CA LYS A 126 -3.43 13.46 6.08
C LYS A 126 -2.58 14.57 5.48
N LEU A 127 -2.78 14.86 4.19
CA LEU A 127 -2.14 15.98 3.50
C LEU A 127 -2.51 17.33 4.14
N GLN A 128 -3.79 17.56 4.42
CA GLN A 128 -4.26 18.77 5.07
C GLN A 128 -3.65 18.94 6.47
N THR A 129 -3.69 17.88 7.30
CA THR A 129 -3.15 17.92 8.67
C THR A 129 -1.65 18.21 8.70
N ARG A 130 -0.88 17.84 7.66
CA ARG A 130 0.54 18.20 7.57
C ARG A 130 0.78 19.69 7.37
N ILE A 131 -0.18 20.41 6.78
CA ILE A 131 -0.07 21.83 6.43
C ILE A 131 -0.63 22.73 7.53
N GLU A 132 -1.58 22.25 8.31
CA GLU A 132 -2.20 23.00 9.41
C GLU A 132 -1.19 23.63 10.39
N PRO A 133 -0.11 22.95 10.83
CA PRO A 133 0.91 23.55 11.68
C PRO A 133 1.64 24.73 11.03
N TRP A 134 1.74 24.75 9.70
CA TRP A 134 2.40 25.82 8.96
C TRP A 134 1.46 27.00 8.71
N GLN A 135 0.18 26.94 9.05
CA GLN A 135 -0.76 28.06 8.94
C GLN A 135 -0.52 29.16 9.99
N GLY A 136 0.73 29.37 10.40
CA GLY A 136 1.12 30.44 11.30
C GLY A 136 0.99 31.83 10.66
N ARG A 137 0.64 32.83 11.48
CA ARG A 137 0.52 34.25 11.07
C ARG A 137 1.79 34.85 10.46
N TRP A 138 2.95 34.21 10.62
CA TRP A 138 4.27 34.77 10.31
C TRP A 138 4.88 34.36 8.96
N LEU A 139 4.18 33.56 8.14
CA LEU A 139 4.69 33.19 6.82
C LEU A 139 4.36 34.23 5.75
N SER A 140 5.40 34.70 5.04
CA SER A 140 5.25 35.53 3.85
C SER A 140 4.57 34.75 2.70
N LYS A 141 3.98 35.47 1.73
CA LYS A 141 3.39 34.85 0.53
C LYS A 141 4.41 33.99 -0.24
N ALA A 142 5.65 34.46 -0.36
CA ALA A 142 6.73 33.70 -1.00
C ALA A 142 7.05 32.40 -0.25
N ALA A 143 7.15 32.44 1.09
CA ALA A 143 7.39 31.24 1.90
C ALA A 143 6.25 30.23 1.77
N ARG A 144 4.99 30.70 1.71
CA ARG A 144 3.81 29.84 1.49
C ARG A 144 3.85 29.17 0.12
N THR A 145 4.19 29.89 -0.95
CA THR A 145 4.33 29.31 -2.29
C THR A 145 5.41 28.23 -2.32
N ILE A 146 6.56 28.48 -1.68
CA ILE A 146 7.64 27.49 -1.57
C ILE A 146 7.13 26.25 -0.85
N LEU A 147 6.45 26.40 0.29
CA LEU A 147 5.89 25.29 1.05
C LEU A 147 4.85 24.49 0.25
N ILE A 148 3.91 25.16 -0.43
CA ILE A 148 2.94 24.48 -1.30
C ILE A 148 3.68 23.60 -2.31
N ASN A 149 4.68 24.15 -2.99
CA ASN A 149 5.42 23.43 -4.02
C ASN A 149 6.29 22.29 -3.44
N SER A 150 6.97 22.51 -2.32
CA SER A 150 7.91 21.53 -1.76
C SER A 150 7.22 20.35 -1.08
N SER A 151 6.08 20.56 -0.41
CA SER A 151 5.44 19.52 0.39
C SER A 151 4.10 19.04 -0.16
N LEU A 152 3.26 19.94 -0.68
CA LEU A 152 1.91 19.57 -1.11
C LEU A 152 1.93 19.09 -2.56
N SER A 153 2.51 19.87 -3.47
CA SER A 153 2.61 19.49 -4.89
C SER A 153 3.40 18.20 -5.08
N SER A 154 4.50 17.99 -4.33
CA SER A 154 5.30 16.76 -4.42
C SER A 154 4.54 15.50 -4.02
N LEU A 155 3.78 15.53 -2.91
CA LEU A 155 3.00 14.38 -2.47
C LEU A 155 1.75 14.15 -3.34
N LEU A 156 1.17 15.20 -3.91
CA LEU A 156 0.11 15.08 -4.91
C LEU A 156 0.61 14.45 -6.20
N LEU A 157 1.77 14.87 -6.70
CA LEU A 157 2.43 14.28 -7.86
C LEU A 157 2.74 12.79 -7.62
N PHE A 158 3.20 12.44 -6.41
CA PHE A 158 3.39 11.05 -6.03
C PHE A 158 2.07 10.26 -6.13
N LEU A 159 0.96 10.74 -5.57
CA LEU A 159 -0.33 10.05 -5.67
C LEU A 159 -0.83 9.95 -7.11
N MET A 160 -0.67 11.03 -7.89
CA MET A 160 -1.05 11.07 -9.31
C MET A 160 -0.22 10.13 -10.18
N SER A 161 1.01 9.77 -9.77
CA SER A 161 1.81 8.77 -10.48
C SER A 161 1.25 7.35 -10.40
N PHE A 162 0.41 7.06 -9.39
CA PHE A 162 -0.25 5.75 -9.23
C PHE A 162 -1.71 5.79 -9.67
N TYR A 163 -2.43 6.89 -9.40
CA TYR A 163 -3.87 6.98 -9.60
C TYR A 163 -4.27 8.21 -10.40
N SER A 164 -5.23 8.03 -11.31
CA SER A 164 -5.97 9.16 -11.85
C SER A 164 -6.90 9.72 -10.77
N LEU A 165 -6.66 10.95 -10.32
CA LEU A 165 -7.51 11.58 -9.32
C LEU A 165 -8.85 12.01 -9.93
N HIS A 166 -9.92 11.86 -9.16
CA HIS A 166 -11.24 12.38 -9.52
C HIS A 166 -11.23 13.91 -9.50
N GLU A 167 -12.02 14.53 -10.39
CA GLU A 167 -12.15 16.00 -10.47
C GLU A 167 -12.54 16.63 -9.12
N THR A 168 -13.40 15.95 -8.35
CA THR A 168 -13.76 16.37 -7.00
C THR A 168 -12.54 16.51 -6.08
N LEU A 169 -11.61 15.57 -6.12
CA LEU A 169 -10.39 15.62 -5.31
C LEU A 169 -9.48 16.75 -5.76
N HIS A 170 -9.37 16.98 -7.08
CA HIS A 170 -8.63 18.13 -7.61
C HIS A 170 -9.14 19.46 -7.04
N HIS A 171 -10.47 19.65 -7.01
CA HIS A 171 -11.07 20.84 -6.41
C HIS A 171 -10.85 20.95 -4.91
N GLU A 172 -10.98 19.84 -4.16
CA GLU A 172 -10.72 19.81 -2.71
C GLU A 172 -9.26 20.22 -2.41
N ILE A 173 -8.31 19.68 -3.16
CA ILE A 173 -6.88 20.02 -3.05
C ILE A 173 -6.62 21.49 -3.38
N ALA A 174 -7.15 21.98 -4.50
CA ALA A 174 -6.97 23.37 -4.91
C ALA A 174 -7.56 24.34 -3.86
N LYS A 175 -8.68 23.96 -3.23
CA LYS A 175 -9.28 24.72 -2.13
C LYS A 175 -8.37 24.74 -0.90
N ILE A 176 -7.73 23.62 -0.54
CA ILE A 176 -6.76 23.57 0.57
C ILE A 176 -5.54 24.46 0.27
N GLN A 177 -4.98 24.36 -0.94
CA GLN A 177 -3.85 25.20 -1.40
C GLN A 177 -4.19 26.69 -1.32
N SER A 178 -5.34 27.07 -1.86
CA SER A 178 -5.82 28.45 -1.87
C SER A 178 -6.03 28.97 -0.45
N ARG A 179 -6.71 28.21 0.42
CA ARG A 179 -6.90 28.59 1.83
C ARG A 179 -5.57 28.79 2.54
N PHE A 180 -4.60 27.89 2.35
CA PHE A 180 -3.27 28.02 2.96
C PHE A 180 -2.55 29.29 2.47
N TYR A 181 -2.57 29.55 1.16
CA TYR A 181 -1.96 30.74 0.58
C TYR A 181 -2.57 32.03 1.15
N TRP A 182 -3.90 32.10 1.25
CA TRP A 182 -4.64 33.29 1.70
C TRP A 182 -4.84 33.42 3.22
N ALA A 183 -4.51 32.41 4.04
CA ALA A 183 -4.76 32.40 5.49
C ALA A 183 -4.21 33.59 6.30
N GLY A 184 -3.32 34.41 5.72
CA GLY A 184 -2.73 35.60 6.34
C GLY A 184 -3.45 36.90 6.02
N ASP A 185 -4.40 36.92 5.07
CA ASP A 185 -5.15 38.12 4.68
C ASP A 185 -6.41 38.36 5.54
N ASN A 186 -6.75 37.47 6.48
CA ASN A 186 -7.91 37.58 7.39
C ASN A 186 -7.73 38.63 8.52
N ASN A 187 -6.85 39.62 8.34
CA ASN A 187 -6.56 40.65 9.33
C ASN A 187 -6.54 42.05 8.69
N LYS A 188 -7.61 42.37 7.94
CA LYS A 188 -8.03 43.75 7.68
C LYS A 188 -9.37 43.99 8.34
#